data_AF-A0A2N1J856-F1
#
_entry.id   AF-A0A2N1J856-F1
#
_cell.length_a   1.000
_cell.length_b   1.000
_cell.length_c   1.000
_cell.angle_alpha   90.00
_cell.angle_beta   90.00
_cell.angle_gamma   90.00
#
_symmetry.space_group_name_H-M   'P 1'
#
loop_
_entity.id
_entity.type
_entity.pdbx_description
1 polymer ?
#
loop_
_entity_poly.entity_id
_entity_poly.type
_entity_poly.pdbx_seq_one_letter_code
_entity_poly.pdbx_strand_id
1 'polypeptide(L)'
;MPAWMQRLVRGYASRARLAEVAWEDMSTRRAWIDAFRARPLGPTDVQLQFMRSAGHGGQNVNKVNTKVRAKFILGEHALPAALAQALATGSPLYTPSTHALQVASDRFRSQRQNVEDALQKD
;
A
#
# COMPACT_ATOMS: atom_id res chain seq x y z
N MET A 1 3.41 -8.37 -4.54
CA MET A 1 3.34 -7.63 -3.26
C MET A 1 4.07 -6.31 -3.45
N PRO A 2 3.37 -5.15 -3.43
CA PRO A 2 4.03 -3.86 -3.50
C PRO A 2 5.16 -3.72 -2.47
N ALA A 3 6.29 -3.14 -2.86
CA ALA A 3 7.49 -3.06 -2.02
C ALA A 3 7.23 -2.30 -0.70
N TRP A 4 6.56 -1.15 -0.80
CA TRP A 4 6.12 -0.36 0.36
C TRP A 4 5.25 -1.15 1.34
N MET A 5 4.38 -2.03 0.83
CA MET A 5 3.50 -2.83 1.68
C MET A 5 4.28 -3.92 2.39
N GLN A 6 5.22 -4.59 1.72
CA GLN A 6 6.07 -5.58 2.36
C GLN A 6 6.90 -4.98 3.49
N ARG A 7 7.46 -3.78 3.28
CA ARG A 7 8.27 -3.09 4.29
C ARG A 7 7.42 -2.63 5.47
N LEU A 8 6.25 -2.06 5.23
CA LEU A 8 5.32 -1.71 6.31
C LEU A 8 4.93 -2.96 7.09
N VAL A 9 4.43 -3.99 6.42
CA VAL A 9 4.03 -5.23 7.10
C VAL A 9 5.20 -5.82 7.86
N ARG A 10 6.43 -5.87 7.31
CA ARG A 10 7.62 -6.32 8.05
C ARG A 10 7.91 -5.48 9.28
N GLY A 11 7.94 -4.15 9.14
CA GLY A 11 8.26 -3.24 10.25
C GLY A 11 7.21 -3.26 11.36
N TYR A 12 5.93 -3.38 11.01
CA TYR A 12 4.84 -3.52 11.98
C TYR A 12 4.81 -4.93 12.58
N ALA A 13 5.00 -5.97 11.75
CA ALA A 13 5.09 -7.36 12.16
C ALA A 13 6.37 -7.72 12.93
N SER A 14 7.38 -6.84 12.98
CA SER A 14 8.58 -7.01 13.83
C SER A 14 8.55 -6.12 15.07
N ARG A 15 7.72 -5.06 15.09
CA ARG A 15 7.65 -4.15 16.24
C ARG A 15 6.93 -4.81 17.41
N ALA A 16 7.45 -4.51 18.61
CA ALA A 16 6.86 -4.86 19.90
C ALA A 16 5.44 -4.31 20.08
N ARG A 17 5.01 -3.33 19.27
CA ARG A 17 3.66 -2.74 19.31
C ARG A 17 2.53 -3.71 18.93
N LEU A 18 2.84 -4.82 18.23
CA LEU A 18 1.89 -5.91 18.03
C LEU A 18 1.88 -6.93 19.18
N ALA A 19 2.79 -6.83 20.16
CA ALA A 19 2.75 -7.69 21.34
C ALA A 19 1.55 -7.36 22.25
N GLU A 20 1.01 -6.14 22.16
CA GLU A 20 -0.23 -5.74 22.83
C GLU A 20 -1.50 -6.19 22.11
N VAL A 21 -1.39 -6.67 20.87
CA VAL A 21 -2.58 -7.06 20.11
C VAL A 21 -2.66 -8.56 19.95
N ALA A 22 -3.81 -9.11 20.35
CA ALA A 22 -4.10 -10.52 20.48
C ALA A 22 -3.95 -11.28 19.15
N TRP A 23 -2.74 -11.74 18.88
CA TRP A 23 -2.54 -12.99 18.15
C TRP A 23 -2.68 -14.10 19.19
N GLU A 24 -3.47 -15.14 18.93
CA GLU A 24 -3.63 -16.26 19.88
C GLU A 24 -2.27 -16.89 20.27
N ASP A 25 -1.28 -16.88 19.37
CA ASP A 25 0.12 -17.27 19.64
C ASP A 25 1.09 -16.65 18.60
N MET A 26 2.38 -16.57 18.96
CA MET A 26 3.50 -16.16 18.11
C MET A 26 3.67 -17.07 16.89
N SER A 27 3.31 -18.36 17.00
CA SER A 27 3.30 -19.31 15.88
C SER A 27 2.29 -18.92 14.79
N THR A 28 1.07 -18.54 15.18
CA THR A 28 0.01 -18.04 14.29
C THR A 28 0.43 -16.75 13.60
N ARG A 29 1.12 -15.84 14.31
CA ARG A 29 1.71 -14.63 13.72
C ARG A 29 2.73 -14.96 12.64
N ARG A 30 3.66 -15.89 12.91
CA ARG A 30 4.68 -16.29 11.92
C ARG A 30 4.05 -16.93 10.70
N ALA A 31 3.14 -17.89 10.90
CA ALA A 31 2.44 -18.58 9.82
C ALA A 31 1.65 -17.60 8.94
N TRP A 32 0.95 -16.63 9.55
CA TRP A 32 0.24 -15.59 8.80
C TRP A 32 1.20 -14.71 7.99
N ILE A 33 2.32 -14.27 8.58
CA ILE A 33 3.35 -13.48 7.88
C ILE A 33 3.89 -14.26 6.67
N ASP A 34 4.15 -15.55 6.82
CA ASP A 34 4.71 -16.37 5.75
C ASP A 34 3.67 -16.65 4.66
N ALA A 35 2.42 -16.93 5.00
CA ALA A 35 1.32 -17.05 4.04
C ALA A 35 1.07 -15.72 3.29
N PHE A 36 1.11 -14.60 4.01
CA PHE A 36 0.98 -13.27 3.43
C PHE A 36 2.14 -12.98 2.46
N ARG A 37 3.38 -13.34 2.82
CA ARG A 37 4.57 -13.20 1.95
C ARG A 37 4.51 -14.09 0.71
N ALA A 38 3.98 -15.30 0.86
CA ALA A 38 3.89 -16.28 -0.22
C ALA A 38 2.89 -15.88 -1.32
N ARG A 39 1.96 -14.96 -1.03
CA ARG A 39 1.01 -14.44 -2.02
C ARG A 39 1.49 -13.08 -2.57
N PRO A 40 2.13 -13.00 -3.74
CA PRO A 40 2.44 -11.70 -4.33
C PRO A 40 1.14 -10.97 -4.68
N LEU A 41 0.81 -9.88 -3.95
CA LEU A 41 -0.29 -8.98 -4.36
C LEU A 41 -0.02 -8.47 -5.77
N GLY A 42 -1.03 -8.62 -6.63
CA GLY A 42 -1.06 -8.11 -7.98
C GLY A 42 -1.82 -6.79 -8.07
N PRO A 43 -1.99 -6.25 -9.28
CA PRO A 43 -2.79 -5.05 -9.53
C PRO A 43 -4.26 -5.17 -9.07
N THR A 44 -4.76 -6.39 -8.87
CA THR A 44 -6.12 -6.67 -8.41
C THR A 44 -6.29 -6.51 -6.91
N ASP A 45 -5.21 -6.55 -6.14
CA ASP A 45 -5.25 -6.42 -4.68
C ASP A 45 -5.04 -4.98 -4.19
N VAL A 46 -4.85 -4.05 -5.13
CA VAL A 46 -4.79 -2.62 -4.83
C VAL A 46 -5.72 -1.89 -5.79
N GLN A 47 -6.52 -0.98 -5.27
CA GLN A 47 -7.33 -0.10 -6.11
C GLN A 47 -6.40 0.92 -6.78
N LEU A 48 -6.29 0.83 -8.11
CA LEU A 48 -5.54 1.79 -8.91
C LEU A 48 -6.45 2.94 -9.34
N GLN A 49 -6.10 4.17 -8.95
CA GLN A 49 -6.76 5.38 -9.40
C GLN A 49 -5.84 6.19 -10.30
N PHE A 50 -6.34 6.54 -11.49
CA PHE A 50 -5.64 7.39 -12.45
C PHE A 50 -6.09 8.84 -12.28
N MET A 51 -5.13 9.75 -12.17
CA MET A 51 -5.35 11.18 -11.97
C MET A 51 -4.53 11.98 -12.98
N ARG A 52 -4.87 13.25 -13.11
CA ARG A 52 -4.03 14.21 -13.85
C ARG A 52 -2.75 14.47 -13.06
N SER A 53 -1.60 14.40 -13.73
CA SER A 53 -0.35 14.91 -13.16
C SER A 53 -0.42 16.42 -13.10
N ALA A 54 -0.04 17.02 -11.97
CA ALA A 54 0.08 18.47 -11.87
C ALA A 54 1.41 18.89 -12.52
N GLY A 55 1.34 19.61 -13.65
CA GLY A 55 2.50 20.19 -14.31
C GLY A 55 2.28 21.69 -14.54
N HIS A 56 3.33 22.50 -14.39
CA HIS A 56 3.30 23.94 -14.68
C HIS A 56 2.86 24.16 -16.14
N GLY A 57 1.76 24.87 -16.33
CA GLY A 57 1.14 25.09 -17.62
C GLY A 57 1.99 25.98 -18.53
N GLY A 58 2.57 25.37 -19.55
CA GLY A 58 3.10 26.02 -20.75
C GLY A 58 2.71 25.16 -21.95
N GLN A 59 1.95 25.77 -22.87
CA GLN A 59 1.42 25.27 -24.14
C GLN A 59 1.47 23.75 -24.42
N ASN A 60 0.26 23.16 -24.51
CA ASN A 60 -0.08 21.93 -25.24
C ASN A 60 0.83 20.71 -25.06
N VAL A 61 0.87 20.12 -23.86
CA VAL A 61 1.40 18.75 -23.70
C VAL A 61 0.52 17.91 -22.75
N ASN A 62 -0.49 17.31 -23.38
CA ASN A 62 -1.21 16.07 -23.06
C ASN A 62 -2.21 15.97 -21.89
N LYS A 63 -3.46 15.83 -22.35
CA LYS A 63 -4.75 15.47 -21.73
C LYS A 63 -4.79 14.10 -20.99
N VAL A 64 -3.65 13.46 -20.73
CA VAL A 64 -3.59 12.06 -20.26
C VAL A 64 -3.43 12.00 -18.73
N ASN A 65 -4.32 11.24 -18.08
CA ASN A 65 -4.27 10.94 -16.65
C ASN A 65 -3.10 9.98 -16.35
N THR A 66 -1.87 10.48 -16.35
CA THR A 66 -0.67 9.65 -16.17
C THR A 66 -0.36 9.35 -14.70
N LYS A 67 -0.82 10.18 -13.76
CA LYS A 67 -0.60 9.97 -12.33
C LYS A 67 -1.38 8.75 -11.87
N VAL A 68 -0.73 7.87 -11.12
CA VAL A 68 -1.32 6.66 -10.55
C VAL A 68 -1.30 6.78 -9.04
N ARG A 69 -2.38 6.37 -8.39
CA ARG A 69 -2.45 6.13 -6.95
C ARG A 69 -2.85 4.70 -6.71
N ALA A 70 -1.99 3.93 -6.06
CA ALA A 70 -2.29 2.62 -5.52
C ALA A 70 -2.86 2.79 -4.12
N LYS A 71 -4.06 2.23 -3.90
CA LYS A 71 -4.78 2.28 -2.63
C LYS A 71 -5.02 0.84 -2.15
N PHE A 72 -4.61 0.55 -0.93
CA PHE A 72 -4.85 -0.73 -0.27
C PHE A 72 -5.78 -0.51 0.93
N ILE A 73 -7.01 -1.04 0.87
CA ILE A 73 -8.01 -0.85 1.92
C ILE A 73 -7.75 -1.86 3.04
N LEU A 74 -7.62 -1.36 4.28
CA LEU A 74 -7.28 -2.22 5.41
C LEU A 74 -8.39 -3.21 5.79
N GLY A 75 -9.63 -2.96 5.37
CA GLY A 75 -10.80 -3.81 5.63
C GLY A 75 -11.23 -4.76 4.51
N GLU A 76 -10.69 -4.64 3.28
CA GLU A 76 -11.09 -5.50 2.14
C GLU A 76 -10.28 -6.81 2.07
N HIS A 77 -9.13 -6.84 2.74
CA HIS A 77 -8.29 -8.02 2.83
C HIS A 77 -8.39 -8.58 4.24
N ALA A 78 -8.28 -9.90 4.38
CA ALA A 78 -8.23 -10.61 5.66
C ALA A 78 -6.93 -10.28 6.45
N LEU A 79 -6.72 -8.99 6.71
CA LEU A 79 -5.72 -8.47 7.61
C LEU A 79 -6.22 -8.67 9.04
N PRO A 80 -5.39 -9.22 9.90
CA PRO A 80 -5.68 -9.29 11.33
C PRO A 80 -5.94 -7.89 11.87
N ALA A 81 -6.99 -7.74 12.68
CA ALA A 81 -7.45 -6.45 13.21
C ALA A 81 -6.31 -5.68 13.91
N ALA A 82 -5.43 -6.42 14.58
CA ALA A 82 -4.18 -5.96 15.15
C ALA A 82 -3.29 -5.17 14.20
N LEU A 83 -3.03 -5.78 13.05
CA LEU A 83 -2.15 -5.22 12.05
C LEU A 83 -2.81 -4.03 11.37
N ALA A 84 -4.11 -4.12 11.09
CA ALA A 84 -4.88 -3.01 10.55
C ALA A 84 -4.84 -1.78 11.48
N GLN A 85 -5.06 -1.97 12.79
CA GLN A 85 -4.97 -0.89 13.77
C GLN A 85 -3.55 -0.31 13.87
N ALA A 86 -2.52 -1.16 13.91
CA ALA A 86 -1.14 -0.69 13.99
C ALA A 86 -0.73 0.13 12.76
N LEU A 87 -1.17 -0.31 11.56
CA LEU A 87 -0.98 0.42 10.32
C LEU A 87 -1.75 1.74 10.31
N ALA A 88 -2.98 1.76 10.81
CA ALA A 88 -3.79 2.99 10.90
C ALA A 88 -3.18 4.03 11.84
N THR A 89 -2.57 3.61 12.95
CA THR A 89 -2.03 4.52 13.96
C THR A 89 -0.63 5.02 13.63
N GLY A 90 0.19 4.23 12.92
CA GLY A 90 1.61 4.55 12.74
C GLY A 90 2.09 4.69 11.31
N SER A 91 1.35 4.21 10.31
CA SER A 91 1.85 4.22 8.94
C SER A 91 1.77 5.63 8.36
N PRO A 92 2.88 6.19 7.83
CA PRO A 92 2.84 7.48 7.14
C PRO A 92 2.05 7.40 5.81
N LEU A 93 1.78 6.19 5.32
CA LEU A 93 1.00 5.96 4.10
C LEU A 93 -0.50 5.82 4.41
N TYR A 94 -0.91 5.84 5.68
CA TYR A 94 -2.31 5.71 6.06
C TYR A 94 -3.10 6.99 5.77
N THR A 95 -4.26 6.81 5.16
CA THR A 95 -5.22 7.87 4.84
C THR A 95 -6.53 7.62 5.60
N PRO A 96 -6.82 8.41 6.66
CA PRO A 96 -7.99 8.20 7.52
C PRO A 96 -9.33 8.24 6.78
N SER A 97 -9.49 9.16 5.83
CA SER A 97 -10.75 9.36 5.09
C SER A 97 -11.20 8.15 4.27
N THR A 98 -10.28 7.23 3.97
CA THR A 98 -10.57 6.04 3.16
C THR A 98 -10.21 4.73 3.86
N HIS A 99 -9.76 4.81 5.11
CA HIS A 99 -9.23 3.69 5.87
C HIS A 99 -8.26 2.79 5.07
N ALA A 100 -7.31 3.42 4.37
CA ALA A 100 -6.46 2.76 3.40
C ALA A 100 -5.02 3.25 3.44
N LEU A 101 -4.08 2.39 3.04
CA LEU A 101 -2.72 2.79 2.71
C LEU A 101 -2.68 3.28 1.27
N GLN A 102 -2.07 4.43 1.02
CA GLN A 102 -2.03 5.05 -0.31
C GLN A 102 -0.60 5.41 -0.70
N VAL A 103 -0.25 5.10 -1.94
CA VAL A 103 1.02 5.50 -2.59
C VAL A 103 0.70 6.03 -3.98
N ALA A 104 1.30 7.16 -4.35
CA ALA A 104 1.12 7.75 -5.66
C ALA A 104 2.44 7.88 -6.43
N SER A 105 2.35 7.78 -7.76
CA SER A 105 3.44 8.03 -8.69
C SER A 105 2.97 8.82 -9.92
N ASP A 106 3.74 9.84 -10.28
CA ASP A 106 3.61 10.68 -11.47
C ASP A 106 4.97 10.93 -12.15
N ARG A 107 5.94 10.04 -11.91
CA ARG A 107 7.32 10.18 -12.38
C ARG A 107 7.45 10.08 -13.90
N PHE A 108 6.66 9.21 -14.52
CA PHE A 108 6.72 8.89 -15.94
C PHE A 108 5.55 9.51 -16.71
N ARG A 109 5.69 9.59 -18.04
CA ARG A 109 4.63 10.00 -18.96
C ARG A 109 3.71 8.84 -19.38
N SER A 110 3.99 7.62 -18.91
CA SER A 110 3.19 6.41 -19.16
C SER A 110 2.47 5.95 -17.90
N GLN A 111 1.17 5.66 -18.01
CA GLN A 111 0.37 5.07 -16.94
C GLN A 111 0.97 3.75 -16.45
N ARG A 112 1.38 2.87 -17.38
CA ARG A 112 1.94 1.56 -17.04
C ARG A 112 3.20 1.71 -16.18
N GLN A 113 4.12 2.61 -16.58
CA GLN A 113 5.35 2.85 -15.82
C GLN A 113 5.05 3.44 -14.44
N ASN A 114 4.06 4.34 -14.33
CA ASN A 114 3.64 4.87 -13.04
C ASN A 114 2.91 3.83 -12.17
N VAL A 115 2.22 2.84 -12.75
CA VAL A 115 1.67 1.70 -12.00
C VAL A 115 2.83 0.87 -11.43
N GLU A 116 3.79 0.48 -12.26
CA GLU A 116 4.95 -0.30 -11.82
C GLU A 116 5.75 0.45 -10.73
N ASP A 117 5.97 1.77 -10.91
CA ASP A 117 6.63 2.63 -9.91
C ASP A 117 5.82 2.73 -8.61
N ALA A 118 4.49 2.94 -8.67
CA ALA A 118 3.66 2.99 -7.47
C ALA A 118 3.61 1.65 -6.70
N LEU A 119 3.76 0.52 -7.40
CA LEU A 119 3.85 -0.80 -6.78
C LEU A 119 5.25 -1.08 -6.22
N GLN A 120 6.31 -0.58 -6.86
CA GLN A 120 7.70 -0.81 -6.47
C GLN A 120 8.29 0.26 -5.55
N LYS A 121 7.55 1.33 -5.26
CA LYS A 121 8.05 2.46 -4.49
C LYS A 121 8.59 2.05 -3.13
N ASP A 122 9.81 2.49 -2.84
CA ASP A 122 10.43 2.41 -1.52
C ASP A 122 10.15 3.68 -0.70
#